data_AF-A0A553HUV7-F1
#
_entry.id   AF-A0A553HUV7-F1
#
_cell.length_a   1.000
_cell.length_b   1.000
_cell.length_c   1.000
_cell.angle_alpha   90.00
_cell.angle_beta   90.00
_cell.angle_gamma   90.00
#
_symmetry.space_group_name_H-M   'P 1'
#
loop_
_entity.id
_entity.type
_entity.pdbx_description
1 polymer ?
#
loop_
_entity_poly.entity_id
_entity_poly.type
_entity_poly.pdbx_seq_one_letter_code
_entity_poly.pdbx_strand_id
1 'polypeptide(L)'
;MSMLERFARHNHSLQARRDTTHLKPKSSIMTDQSSEPLTPSDSAGPHWNQAELLDLSDSIRAGLQGDHVFSPDTERLSSFLEAALEDEKRRYPTLKLETIEYARLDKLLSEIVQFADTMKNFDLSPEFLLRFRVNVSQAKNLRCLWWRRFHEEYSMMDEHRCAILVEDGRLKDVSFNSSLDYDLGKWQTMMATVPVSEVEANLQFEPGHSLEKLTMGRYGFPALPLLTGSEEVIRYNTVRYVHEGRTLHVPLISQVGRKIRIIRGHKLKSVFAPKAGIRYDGLYIVRQYGCKLDSSINKYRLELTLERAADQRPFDEIHKVPKPSQLDDWALYENLEGDKVRRLQGESNYLEWKSKREEERVDREDWHQMRLFRASFSGGSGNGSERRLSKGITLRP
;
A
#
# COMPACT_ATOMS: atom_id res chain seq x y z
N MET A 1 -17.85 8.16 -19.62
CA MET A 1 -16.63 8.96 -19.83
C MET A 1 -15.58 8.47 -18.85
N SER A 2 -14.50 7.88 -19.35
CA SER A 2 -13.41 7.28 -18.58
C SER A 2 -12.39 8.35 -18.12
N MET A 3 -11.58 8.07 -17.08
CA MET A 3 -10.66 9.05 -16.50
C MET A 3 -9.72 9.66 -17.56
N LEU A 4 -9.17 8.87 -18.49
CA LEU A 4 -8.31 9.47 -19.52
C LEU A 4 -9.06 10.27 -20.61
N GLU A 5 -10.38 10.14 -20.76
CA GLU A 5 -11.14 11.02 -21.68
C GLU A 5 -11.34 12.41 -21.06
N ARG A 6 -11.43 12.50 -19.73
CA ARG A 6 -11.40 13.77 -19.00
C ARG A 6 -10.00 14.40 -19.05
N PHE A 7 -8.97 13.58 -18.85
CA PHE A 7 -7.55 13.96 -19.01
C PHE A 7 -7.24 14.56 -20.40
N ALA A 8 -7.67 13.90 -21.48
CA ALA A 8 -7.42 14.39 -22.85
C ALA A 8 -8.06 15.76 -23.10
N ARG A 9 -9.25 16.02 -22.57
CA ARG A 9 -9.93 17.32 -22.69
C ARG A 9 -9.28 18.40 -21.82
N HIS A 10 -8.81 18.04 -20.62
CA HIS A 10 -8.20 18.99 -19.70
C HIS A 10 -6.79 19.42 -20.16
N ASN A 11 -5.98 18.49 -20.67
CA ASN A 11 -4.67 18.82 -21.24
C ASN A 11 -4.77 19.73 -22.47
N HIS A 12 -5.77 19.52 -23.34
CA HIS A 12 -6.02 20.45 -24.45
C HIS A 12 -6.40 21.86 -23.98
N SER A 13 -7.09 21.99 -22.83
CA SER A 13 -7.46 23.28 -22.23
C SER A 13 -6.26 24.00 -21.59
N LEU A 14 -5.36 23.25 -20.93
CA LEU A 14 -4.16 23.80 -20.30
C LEU A 14 -3.07 24.19 -21.33
N GLN A 15 -2.91 23.42 -22.41
CA GLN A 15 -1.98 23.77 -23.51
C GLN A 15 -2.40 25.07 -24.21
N ALA A 16 -3.70 25.23 -24.49
CA ALA A 16 -4.23 26.43 -25.14
C ALA A 16 -4.06 27.72 -24.31
N ARG A 17 -4.00 27.60 -22.97
CA ARG A 17 -3.72 28.73 -22.06
C ARG A 17 -2.24 29.08 -21.92
N ARG A 18 -1.33 28.12 -22.15
CA ARG A 18 0.13 28.38 -22.13
C ARG A 18 0.61 29.10 -23.38
N ASP A 19 0.05 28.77 -24.55
CA ASP A 19 0.50 29.33 -25.83
C ASP A 19 0.09 30.79 -26.07
N THR A 20 -0.81 31.35 -25.25
CA THR A 20 -1.28 32.74 -25.37
C THR A 20 -0.43 33.78 -24.64
N THR A 21 0.66 33.38 -23.96
CA THR A 21 1.46 34.29 -23.10
C THR A 21 2.87 34.62 -23.58
N HIS A 22 3.31 34.18 -24.76
CA HIS A 22 4.66 34.49 -25.28
C HIS A 22 4.65 35.39 -26.52
N LEU A 23 4.67 36.72 -26.31
CA LEU A 23 5.08 37.70 -27.32
C LEU A 23 6.18 38.63 -26.77
N LYS A 24 7.41 38.34 -27.23
CA LYS A 24 8.66 39.13 -27.40
C LYS A 24 9.14 40.15 -26.33
N PRO A 25 10.43 40.11 -25.94
CA PRO A 25 11.10 41.22 -25.25
C PRO A 25 11.78 42.20 -26.23
N LYS A 26 11.79 43.49 -25.88
CA LYS A 26 12.70 44.52 -26.42
C LYS A 26 13.67 44.94 -25.31
N SER A 27 14.92 45.16 -25.71
CA SER A 27 16.11 45.40 -24.91
C SER A 27 16.32 46.86 -24.47
N SER A 28 17.28 47.05 -23.55
CA SER A 28 18.13 48.24 -23.31
C SER A 28 17.66 49.24 -22.24
N ILE A 29 18.43 49.82 -21.30
CA ILE A 29 19.84 49.77 -20.83
C ILE A 29 19.90 50.58 -19.50
N MET A 30 20.82 50.21 -18.59
CA MET A 30 21.59 51.01 -17.59
C MET A 30 21.07 51.55 -16.23
N THR A 31 21.80 51.10 -15.19
CA THR A 31 22.41 51.77 -14.01
C THR A 31 21.60 52.39 -12.86
N ASP A 32 21.83 51.77 -11.69
CA ASP A 32 22.41 52.33 -10.45
C ASP A 32 21.50 52.60 -9.24
N GLN A 33 22.07 52.26 -8.08
CA GLN A 33 21.80 52.66 -6.70
C GLN A 33 20.69 51.99 -5.86
N SER A 34 21.19 51.32 -4.81
CA SER A 34 20.77 51.46 -3.40
C SER A 34 19.29 51.31 -3.08
N SER A 35 18.94 50.19 -2.45
CA SER A 35 17.91 50.11 -1.40
C SER A 35 18.03 48.78 -0.68
N GLU A 36 18.45 48.80 0.60
CA GLU A 36 18.02 47.78 1.56
C GLU A 36 16.49 47.72 1.58
N PRO A 37 15.91 46.53 1.79
CA PRO A 37 14.78 46.48 2.70
C PRO A 37 14.91 45.31 3.68
N LEU A 38 15.07 45.69 4.95
CA LEU A 38 14.30 45.21 6.10
C LEU A 38 13.82 43.76 6.00
N THR A 39 14.58 42.87 6.65
CA THR A 39 14.12 41.54 7.06
C THR A 39 12.81 41.67 7.86
N PRO A 40 11.69 41.07 7.42
CA PRO A 40 10.56 40.86 8.29
C PRO A 40 10.90 39.70 9.21
N SER A 41 11.12 40.05 10.49
CA SER A 41 11.05 39.20 11.68
C SER A 41 10.41 37.83 11.42
N ASP A 42 11.22 36.79 11.52
CA ASP A 42 10.82 35.39 11.56
C ASP A 42 9.67 35.19 12.55
N SER A 43 8.45 34.97 12.04
CA SER A 43 7.42 34.29 12.81
C SER A 43 7.79 32.80 12.75
N ALA A 44 8.44 32.30 13.80
CA ALA A 44 8.76 30.89 13.98
C ALA A 44 7.47 30.07 14.20
N GLY A 45 6.66 29.94 13.16
CA GLY A 45 5.67 28.87 13.05
C GLY A 45 6.36 27.58 12.66
N PRO A 46 5.80 26.40 13.00
CA PRO A 46 6.35 25.13 12.55
C PRO A 46 6.37 25.13 11.01
N HIS A 47 7.56 25.17 10.43
CA HIS A 47 7.75 25.08 9.00
C HIS A 47 7.55 23.62 8.60
N TRP A 48 6.29 23.26 8.35
CA TRP A 48 5.91 21.90 7.97
C TRP A 48 6.53 21.54 6.62
N ASN A 49 7.43 20.55 6.62
CA ASN A 49 7.96 19.99 5.39
C ASN A 49 6.92 19.05 4.74
N GLN A 50 6.88 18.98 3.40
CA GLN A 50 5.96 18.11 2.67
C GLN A 50 6.11 16.63 3.06
N ALA A 51 7.33 16.17 3.31
CA ALA A 51 7.61 14.81 3.76
C ALA A 51 7.11 14.55 5.19
N GLU A 52 7.27 15.51 6.10
CA GLU A 52 6.79 15.40 7.47
C GLU A 52 5.26 15.37 7.54
N LEU A 53 4.59 16.14 6.67
CA LEU A 53 3.14 16.12 6.54
C LEU A 53 2.65 14.78 6.00
N LEU A 54 3.36 14.19 5.04
CA LEU A 54 3.04 12.86 4.53
C LEU A 54 3.18 11.80 5.63
N ASP A 55 4.27 11.82 6.40
CA ASP A 55 4.47 10.87 7.49
C ASP A 55 3.45 11.07 8.63
N LEU A 56 3.08 12.32 8.95
CA LEU A 56 1.99 12.61 9.89
C LEU A 56 0.65 12.05 9.38
N SER A 57 0.34 12.30 8.11
CA SER A 57 -0.87 11.81 7.44
C SER A 57 -0.94 10.27 7.49
N ASP A 58 0.13 9.59 7.10
CA ASP A 58 0.22 8.13 7.13
C ASP A 58 0.10 7.57 8.55
N SER A 59 0.72 8.23 9.54
CA SER A 59 0.68 7.78 10.94
C SER A 59 -0.71 7.91 11.54
N ILE A 60 -1.38 9.05 11.32
CA ILE A 60 -2.77 9.27 11.79
C ILE A 60 -3.73 8.30 11.10
N ARG A 61 -3.67 8.19 9.77
CA ARG A 61 -4.58 7.31 9.00
C ARG A 61 -4.40 5.84 9.38
N ALA A 62 -3.16 5.39 9.61
CA ALA A 62 -2.91 4.06 10.13
C ALA A 62 -3.53 3.86 11.54
N GLY A 63 -3.45 4.88 12.40
CA GLY A 63 -4.08 4.89 13.72
C GLY A 63 -5.61 4.87 13.68
N LEU A 64 -6.23 5.57 12.73
CA LEU A 64 -7.70 5.58 12.53
C LEU A 64 -8.25 4.22 12.07
N GLN A 65 -7.43 3.43 11.37
CA GLN A 65 -7.81 2.09 10.89
C GLN A 65 -7.49 0.95 11.89
N GLY A 66 -6.77 1.24 12.98
CA GLY A 66 -6.37 0.25 13.98
C GLY A 66 -6.82 0.61 15.39
N ASP A 67 -6.44 -0.20 16.36
CA ASP A 67 -6.80 0.00 17.78
C ASP A 67 -5.96 1.09 18.49
N HIS A 68 -5.01 1.70 17.77
CA HIS A 68 -4.03 2.66 18.31
C HIS A 68 -4.37 4.11 17.96
N VAL A 69 -5.58 4.54 18.32
CA VAL A 69 -5.99 5.96 18.20
C VAL A 69 -5.18 6.86 19.16
N PHE A 70 -4.48 6.27 20.15
CA PHE A 70 -3.71 6.95 21.21
C PHE A 70 -2.24 7.24 20.84
N SER A 71 -1.98 7.82 19.66
CA SER A 71 -0.62 8.20 19.25
C SER A 71 -0.29 9.65 19.64
N PRO A 72 0.97 9.98 20.02
CA PRO A 72 1.44 11.38 20.15
C PRO A 72 1.20 12.23 18.90
N ASP A 73 0.98 11.60 17.74
CA ASP A 73 0.66 12.29 16.50
C ASP A 73 -0.70 13.02 16.56
N THR A 74 -1.63 12.65 17.46
CA THR A 74 -2.93 13.33 17.56
C THR A 74 -2.80 14.79 17.99
N GLU A 75 -1.84 15.12 18.87
CA GLU A 75 -1.57 16.51 19.25
C GLU A 75 -0.98 17.27 18.07
N ARG A 76 -0.04 16.65 17.34
CA ARG A 76 0.53 17.22 16.11
C ARG A 76 -0.54 17.47 15.05
N LEU A 77 -1.52 16.58 14.93
CA LEU A 77 -2.67 16.74 14.05
C LEU A 77 -3.50 17.97 14.46
N SER A 78 -3.84 18.13 15.74
CA SER A 78 -4.60 19.29 16.22
C SER A 78 -3.86 20.59 15.93
N SER A 79 -2.55 20.66 16.24
CA SER A 79 -1.72 21.84 15.92
C SER A 79 -1.64 22.13 14.43
N PHE A 80 -1.55 21.08 13.60
CA PHE A 80 -1.57 21.22 12.14
C PHE A 80 -2.90 21.77 11.63
N LEU A 81 -4.04 21.20 12.06
CA LEU A 81 -5.37 21.62 11.61
C LEU A 81 -5.67 23.08 11.99
N GLU A 82 -5.27 23.49 13.20
CA GLU A 82 -5.38 24.87 13.65
C GLU A 82 -4.49 25.80 12.81
N ALA A 83 -3.21 25.46 12.62
CA ALA A 83 -2.29 26.25 11.80
C ALA A 83 -2.75 26.37 10.35
N ALA A 84 -3.27 25.30 9.75
CA ALA A 84 -3.81 25.31 8.40
C ALA A 84 -5.06 26.20 8.28
N LEU A 85 -5.94 26.20 9.29
CA LEU A 85 -7.10 27.09 9.31
C LEU A 85 -6.71 28.56 9.46
N GLU A 86 -5.72 28.86 10.29
CA GLU A 86 -5.18 30.22 10.41
C GLU A 86 -4.48 30.67 9.13
N ASP A 87 -3.78 29.76 8.43
CA ASP A 87 -3.16 30.06 7.15
C ASP A 87 -4.18 30.41 6.06
N GLU A 88 -5.32 29.70 6.02
CA GLU A 88 -6.41 30.01 5.08
C GLU A 88 -7.10 31.35 5.34
N LYS A 89 -6.98 31.92 6.55
CA LYS A 89 -7.47 33.28 6.86
C LYS A 89 -6.53 34.38 6.34
N ARG A 90 -5.29 34.04 5.98
CA ARG A 90 -4.32 35.02 5.49
C ARG A 90 -4.73 35.50 4.10
N ARG A 91 -4.30 36.73 3.76
CA ARG A 91 -4.51 37.31 2.43
C ARG A 91 -3.88 36.46 1.31
N TYR A 92 -2.77 35.79 1.62
CA TYR A 92 -2.07 34.86 0.74
C TYR A 92 -1.76 33.59 1.53
N PRO A 93 -2.66 32.59 1.49
CA PRO A 93 -2.41 31.33 2.17
C PRO A 93 -1.17 30.65 1.61
N THR A 94 -0.31 30.15 2.49
CA THR A 94 1.00 29.58 2.16
C THR A 94 0.91 28.13 1.71
N LEU A 95 -0.10 27.39 2.18
CA LEU A 95 -0.29 26.01 1.79
C LEU A 95 -0.72 25.92 0.31
N LYS A 96 0.09 25.26 -0.51
CA LYS A 96 -0.16 25.08 -1.94
C LYS A 96 -0.84 23.74 -2.24
N LEU A 97 -1.51 23.66 -3.38
CA LEU A 97 -2.23 22.46 -3.81
C LEU A 97 -1.29 21.25 -3.93
N GLU A 98 -0.06 21.44 -4.43
CA GLU A 98 0.90 20.35 -4.60
C GLU A 98 1.29 19.73 -3.26
N THR A 99 1.32 20.54 -2.19
CA THR A 99 1.63 20.06 -0.83
C THR A 99 0.46 19.23 -0.27
N ILE A 100 -0.77 19.69 -0.50
CA ILE A 100 -2.00 18.96 -0.12
C ILE A 100 -2.05 17.62 -0.85
N GLU A 101 -1.77 17.63 -2.16
CA GLU A 101 -1.79 16.46 -3.00
C GLU A 101 -0.73 15.44 -2.59
N TYR A 102 0.53 15.90 -2.43
CA TYR A 102 1.67 15.08 -2.05
C TYR A 102 1.48 14.41 -0.69
N ALA A 103 1.13 15.18 0.35
CA ALA A 103 0.95 14.68 1.71
C ALA A 103 -0.40 13.96 1.95
N ARG A 104 -1.22 13.77 0.91
CA ARG A 104 -2.53 13.10 0.97
C ARG A 104 -3.47 13.72 2.01
N LEU A 105 -3.40 15.05 2.18
CA LEU A 105 -4.14 15.74 3.23
C LEU A 105 -5.66 15.68 2.99
N ASP A 106 -6.11 15.70 1.75
CA ASP A 106 -7.51 15.47 1.36
C ASP A 106 -8.05 14.11 1.82
N LYS A 107 -7.23 13.06 1.73
CA LYS A 107 -7.57 11.70 2.18
C LYS A 107 -7.60 11.66 3.70
N LEU A 108 -6.62 12.27 4.36
CA LEU A 108 -6.59 12.44 5.82
C LEU A 108 -7.86 13.13 6.32
N LEU A 109 -8.24 14.28 5.77
CA LEU A 109 -9.45 15.00 6.18
C LEU A 109 -10.72 14.18 5.91
N SER A 110 -10.72 13.39 4.84
CA SER A 110 -11.85 12.51 4.51
C SER A 110 -11.99 11.37 5.52
N GLU A 111 -10.89 10.73 5.90
CA GLU A 111 -10.87 9.64 6.87
C GLU A 111 -11.19 10.11 8.30
N ILE A 112 -10.70 11.29 8.72
CA ILE A 112 -11.08 11.87 10.02
C ILE A 112 -12.59 12.06 10.11
N VAL A 113 -13.22 12.54 9.04
CA VAL A 113 -14.67 12.75 8.99
C VAL A 113 -15.42 11.42 8.97
N GLN A 114 -14.97 10.43 8.20
CA GLN A 114 -15.59 9.10 8.16
C GLN A 114 -15.46 8.36 9.49
N PHE A 115 -14.30 8.45 10.14
CA PHE A 115 -14.05 7.84 11.44
C PHE A 115 -14.96 8.44 12.52
N ALA A 116 -15.30 9.74 12.43
CA ALA A 116 -16.27 10.36 13.32
C ALA A 116 -17.68 9.74 13.21
N ASP A 117 -18.06 9.29 12.01
CA ASP A 117 -19.36 8.65 11.79
C ASP A 117 -19.39 7.22 12.33
N THR A 118 -18.29 6.48 12.24
CA THR A 118 -18.16 5.12 12.80
C THR A 118 -17.94 5.13 14.32
N MET A 119 -17.37 6.21 14.87
CA MET A 119 -17.09 6.35 16.30
C MET A 119 -18.32 6.32 17.21
N LYS A 120 -19.52 6.55 16.66
CA LYS A 120 -20.78 6.51 17.41
C LYS A 120 -21.02 5.16 18.10
N ASN A 121 -20.27 4.12 17.71
CA ASN A 121 -20.41 2.75 18.20
C ASN A 121 -19.30 2.32 19.20
N PHE A 122 -18.37 3.21 19.58
CA PHE A 122 -17.24 2.87 20.46
C PHE A 122 -17.33 3.53 21.83
N ASP A 123 -16.97 2.78 22.88
CA ASP A 123 -16.83 3.28 24.25
C ASP A 123 -15.46 3.95 24.44
N LEU A 124 -15.36 5.23 24.03
CA LEU A 124 -14.14 6.03 24.19
C LEU A 124 -14.24 7.00 25.37
N SER A 125 -13.08 7.41 25.90
CA SER A 125 -13.01 8.41 26.99
C SER A 125 -13.71 9.72 26.59
N PRO A 126 -14.54 10.32 27.46
CA PRO A 126 -15.21 11.60 27.20
C PRO A 126 -14.27 12.74 26.80
N GLU A 127 -13.06 12.81 27.38
CA GLU A 127 -12.09 13.86 27.07
C GLU A 127 -11.56 13.73 25.63
N PHE A 128 -11.25 12.50 25.20
CA PHE A 128 -10.82 12.23 23.85
C PHE A 128 -11.92 12.59 22.83
N LEU A 129 -13.17 12.19 23.12
CA LEU A 129 -14.31 12.51 22.27
C LEU A 129 -14.47 14.01 22.06
N LEU A 130 -14.25 14.82 23.10
CA LEU A 130 -14.30 16.28 22.99
C LEU A 130 -13.18 16.83 22.10
N ARG A 131 -11.92 16.43 22.34
CA ARG A 131 -10.77 16.88 21.52
C ARG A 131 -10.91 16.44 20.06
N PHE A 132 -11.32 15.19 19.84
CA PHE A 132 -11.49 14.67 18.49
C PHE A 132 -12.64 15.37 17.75
N ARG A 133 -13.74 15.74 18.42
CA ARG A 133 -14.82 16.53 17.80
C ARG A 133 -14.32 17.88 17.27
N VAL A 134 -13.37 18.52 17.97
CA VAL A 134 -12.73 19.75 17.48
C VAL A 134 -11.98 19.46 16.18
N ASN A 135 -11.14 18.42 16.16
CA ASN A 135 -10.40 18.00 14.95
C ASN A 135 -11.35 17.69 13.78
N VAL A 136 -12.49 17.04 14.04
CA VAL A 136 -13.51 16.75 13.02
C VAL A 136 -14.15 18.03 12.48
N SER A 137 -14.48 18.98 13.35
CA SER A 137 -15.02 20.28 12.93
C SER A 137 -14.00 21.05 12.09
N GLN A 138 -12.74 21.09 12.53
CA GLN A 138 -11.66 21.75 11.79
C GLN A 138 -11.43 21.08 10.42
N ALA A 139 -11.43 19.74 10.37
CA ALA A 139 -11.29 18.99 9.13
C ALA A 139 -12.43 19.27 8.15
N LYS A 140 -13.68 19.34 8.62
CA LYS A 140 -14.84 19.72 7.77
C LYS A 140 -14.68 21.13 7.22
N ASN A 141 -14.25 22.08 8.04
CA ASN A 141 -14.05 23.46 7.62
C ASN A 141 -12.93 23.58 6.58
N LEU A 142 -11.78 22.94 6.81
CA LEU A 142 -10.67 22.91 5.85
C LEU A 142 -11.09 22.31 4.50
N ARG A 143 -11.82 21.19 4.51
CA ARG A 143 -12.34 20.60 3.26
C ARG A 143 -13.18 21.59 2.48
N CYS A 144 -14.08 22.32 3.13
CA CYS A 144 -14.90 23.34 2.49
C CYS A 144 -14.07 24.52 1.96
N LEU A 145 -13.07 24.98 2.72
CA LEU A 145 -12.19 26.09 2.34
C LEU A 145 -11.32 25.73 1.14
N TRP A 146 -10.64 24.57 1.18
CA TRP A 146 -9.83 24.09 0.07
C TRP A 146 -10.66 23.82 -1.17
N TRP A 147 -11.87 23.26 -1.01
CA TRP A 147 -12.79 23.11 -2.13
C TRP A 147 -13.19 24.44 -2.76
N ARG A 148 -13.44 25.49 -1.96
CA ARG A 148 -13.74 26.83 -2.50
C ARG A 148 -12.54 27.50 -3.16
N ARG A 149 -11.34 27.30 -2.61
CA ARG A 149 -10.10 27.94 -3.07
C ARG A 149 -9.57 27.33 -4.36
N PHE A 150 -9.54 26.00 -4.44
CA PHE A 150 -8.94 25.26 -5.55
C PHE A 150 -9.97 24.66 -6.52
N HIS A 151 -11.25 24.60 -6.11
CA HIS A 151 -12.39 24.20 -6.93
C HIS A 151 -12.17 22.88 -7.69
N GLU A 152 -12.13 22.92 -9.02
CA GLU A 152 -11.97 21.75 -9.87
C GLU A 152 -10.65 21.02 -9.61
N GLU A 153 -9.55 21.75 -9.37
CA GLU A 153 -8.23 21.16 -9.15
C GLU A 153 -8.20 20.28 -7.89
N TYR A 154 -8.91 20.68 -6.84
CA TYR A 154 -9.08 19.86 -5.64
C TYR A 154 -9.90 18.60 -5.92
N SER A 155 -10.90 18.68 -6.80
CA SER A 155 -11.68 17.49 -7.18
C SER A 155 -10.91 16.52 -8.07
N MET A 156 -9.92 17.00 -8.82
CA MET A 156 -9.14 16.22 -9.78
C MET A 156 -7.81 15.70 -9.22
N MET A 157 -7.53 15.84 -7.92
CA MET A 157 -6.24 15.41 -7.35
C MET A 157 -5.96 13.92 -7.56
N ASP A 158 -6.96 13.04 -7.54
CA ASP A 158 -6.73 11.62 -7.84
C ASP A 158 -6.36 11.40 -9.32
N GLU A 159 -6.84 12.24 -10.23
CA GLU A 159 -6.49 12.22 -11.64
C GLU A 159 -5.05 12.73 -11.85
N HIS A 160 -4.65 13.79 -11.14
CA HIS A 160 -3.27 14.28 -11.11
C HIS A 160 -2.31 13.23 -10.53
N ARG A 161 -2.65 12.60 -9.41
CA ARG A 161 -1.87 11.50 -8.81
C ARG A 161 -1.71 10.33 -9.77
N CYS A 162 -2.78 9.96 -10.48
CA CYS A 162 -2.72 8.94 -11.53
C CYS A 162 -1.74 9.33 -12.64
N ALA A 163 -1.74 10.58 -13.09
CA ALA A 163 -0.81 11.06 -14.11
C ALA A 163 0.64 10.97 -13.61
N ILE A 164 0.91 11.47 -12.40
CA ILE A 164 2.24 11.39 -11.77
C ILE A 164 2.67 9.92 -11.63
N LEU A 165 1.78 9.02 -11.23
CA LEU A 165 2.07 7.59 -11.06
C LEU A 165 2.57 6.94 -12.36
N VAL A 166 2.04 7.36 -13.51
CA VAL A 166 2.36 6.84 -14.85
C VAL A 166 3.56 7.54 -15.49
N GLU A 167 3.68 8.87 -15.34
CA GLU A 167 4.71 9.66 -16.04
C GLU A 167 6.08 9.60 -15.33
N ASP A 168 6.07 9.82 -14.00
CA ASP A 168 7.31 9.93 -13.20
C ASP A 168 7.30 9.06 -11.94
N GLY A 169 6.24 8.28 -11.74
CA GLY A 169 6.03 7.45 -10.56
C GLY A 169 6.34 5.97 -10.77
N ARG A 170 5.69 5.15 -9.95
CA ARG A 170 5.97 3.71 -9.83
C ARG A 170 5.58 2.88 -11.07
N LEU A 171 4.86 3.46 -12.03
CA LEU A 171 4.43 2.79 -13.26
C LEU A 171 5.17 3.27 -14.52
N LYS A 172 6.14 4.17 -14.39
CA LYS A 172 6.89 4.77 -15.51
C LYS A 172 7.44 3.76 -16.50
N ASP A 173 8.02 2.67 -15.99
CA ASP A 173 8.69 1.65 -16.80
C ASP A 173 7.80 0.41 -17.05
N VAL A 174 6.49 0.54 -16.86
CA VAL A 174 5.56 -0.59 -16.92
C VAL A 174 4.50 -0.36 -18.00
N SER A 175 4.43 -1.29 -18.95
CA SER A 175 3.45 -1.27 -20.03
C SER A 175 2.31 -2.25 -19.77
N PHE A 176 1.13 -1.96 -20.30
CA PHE A 176 -0.03 -2.86 -20.19
C PHE A 176 -0.11 -3.75 -21.42
N ASN A 177 -0.14 -5.06 -21.20
CA ASN A 177 -0.27 -6.09 -22.22
C ASN A 177 -1.63 -6.78 -22.09
N SER A 178 -2.52 -6.47 -23.04
CA SER A 178 -3.88 -7.02 -23.10
C SER A 178 -3.96 -8.45 -23.66
N SER A 179 -2.87 -8.97 -24.22
CA SER A 179 -2.81 -10.28 -24.87
C SER A 179 -2.46 -11.42 -23.92
N LEU A 180 -2.13 -11.13 -22.67
CA LEU A 180 -1.89 -12.14 -21.64
C LEU A 180 -3.19 -12.58 -20.99
N ASP A 181 -3.45 -13.88 -21.05
CA ASP A 181 -4.63 -14.55 -20.47
C ASP A 181 -4.42 -14.94 -18.98
N TYR A 182 -3.26 -14.60 -18.40
CA TYR A 182 -2.89 -14.99 -17.03
C TYR A 182 -3.21 -13.88 -16.00
N ASP A 183 -3.80 -14.28 -14.86
CA ASP A 183 -4.21 -13.41 -13.73
C ASP A 183 -3.07 -12.73 -12.95
N LEU A 184 -1.83 -13.06 -13.29
CA LEU A 184 -0.64 -12.66 -12.53
C LEU A 184 0.09 -11.45 -13.12
N GLY A 185 -0.50 -10.78 -14.13
CA GLY A 185 -0.13 -9.40 -14.46
C GLY A 185 -0.39 -9.03 -15.92
N LYS A 186 -1.41 -8.20 -16.16
CA LYS A 186 -1.57 -7.46 -17.42
C LYS A 186 -0.53 -6.35 -17.57
N TRP A 187 0.34 -6.15 -16.58
CA TRP A 187 1.40 -5.16 -16.56
C TRP A 187 2.77 -5.83 -16.67
N GLN A 188 3.57 -5.37 -17.62
CA GLN A 188 4.91 -5.90 -17.91
C GLN A 188 5.92 -4.77 -17.83
N THR A 189 7.08 -5.02 -17.23
CA THR A 189 8.20 -4.09 -17.30
C THR A 189 8.70 -4.00 -18.73
N MET A 190 8.81 -2.79 -19.27
CA MET A 190 9.60 -2.59 -20.49
C MET A 190 11.02 -3.02 -20.15
N MET A 191 11.65 -3.84 -21.00
CA MET A 191 13.01 -4.35 -20.77
C MET A 191 13.91 -3.21 -20.28
N ALA A 192 14.26 -3.23 -18.99
CA ALA A 192 14.98 -2.12 -18.38
C ALA A 192 16.42 -2.14 -18.91
N THR A 193 16.69 -1.38 -19.95
CA THR A 193 18.05 -1.20 -20.50
C THR A 193 18.96 -0.42 -19.55
N VAL A 194 18.39 0.23 -18.52
CA VAL A 194 19.12 1.04 -17.55
C VAL A 194 18.87 0.49 -16.14
N PRO A 195 19.91 0.00 -15.45
CA PRO A 195 19.78 -0.47 -14.08
C PRO A 195 19.45 0.70 -13.14
N VAL A 196 18.33 0.60 -12.43
CA VAL A 196 17.95 1.51 -11.34
C VAL A 196 19.09 1.51 -10.31
N SER A 197 19.65 2.69 -10.08
CA SER A 197 20.84 2.93 -9.27
C SER A 197 20.50 3.85 -8.10
N GLU A 198 20.23 3.28 -6.93
CA GLU A 198 20.31 3.98 -5.64
C GLU A 198 20.97 3.09 -4.57
N VAL A 199 22.27 3.31 -4.47
CA VAL A 199 23.25 2.86 -3.48
C VAL A 199 22.66 2.38 -2.14
N GLU A 200 22.82 1.07 -1.91
CA GLU A 200 22.82 0.31 -0.65
C GLU A 200 21.50 -0.20 -0.03
N ALA A 201 20.35 0.02 -0.68
CA ALA A 201 19.17 -0.87 -0.57
C ALA A 201 19.11 -1.92 -1.70
N ASN A 202 20.23 -2.03 -2.42
CA ASN A 202 20.51 -2.74 -3.66
C ASN A 202 20.59 -4.26 -3.52
N LEU A 203 19.86 -5.02 -4.35
CA LEU A 203 20.47 -5.68 -5.53
C LEU A 203 19.39 -5.85 -6.60
N GLN A 204 19.69 -5.30 -7.77
CA GLN A 204 18.91 -5.35 -9.02
C GLN A 204 18.44 -6.77 -9.35
N PHE A 205 17.18 -6.88 -9.76
CA PHE A 205 16.59 -8.10 -10.32
C PHE A 205 16.68 -8.04 -11.84
N GLU A 206 17.12 -9.12 -12.46
CA GLU A 206 16.79 -9.38 -13.86
C GLU A 206 15.33 -9.87 -13.90
N PRO A 207 14.42 -9.30 -14.71
CA PRO A 207 13.06 -9.79 -14.83
C PRO A 207 13.04 -11.26 -15.24
N GLY A 208 12.63 -12.15 -14.32
CA GLY A 208 12.40 -13.55 -14.66
C GLY A 208 11.15 -13.68 -15.55
N HIS A 209 11.29 -14.26 -16.74
CA HIS A 209 10.20 -14.49 -17.71
C HIS A 209 9.15 -15.53 -17.27
N SER A 210 8.96 -15.75 -15.96
CA SER A 210 7.88 -16.54 -15.39
C SER A 210 7.72 -16.23 -13.90
N LEU A 211 6.52 -15.77 -13.54
CA LEU A 211 6.20 -14.92 -12.39
C LEU A 211 6.40 -15.53 -10.98
N GLU A 212 6.71 -16.82 -10.86
CA GLU A 212 6.96 -17.49 -9.56
C GLU A 212 8.26 -18.29 -9.53
N LYS A 213 9.19 -18.00 -10.45
CA LYS A 213 10.52 -18.62 -10.43
C LYS A 213 11.49 -17.84 -9.55
N LEU A 214 12.45 -18.59 -9.00
CA LEU A 214 13.59 -18.04 -8.31
C LEU A 214 14.27 -17.00 -9.21
N THR A 215 14.32 -15.76 -8.76
CA THR A 215 14.98 -14.68 -9.50
C THR A 215 16.34 -14.43 -8.87
N MET A 216 17.39 -14.38 -9.69
CA MET A 216 18.76 -14.17 -9.21
C MET A 216 19.12 -12.70 -9.39
N GLY A 217 19.58 -12.05 -8.32
CA GLY A 217 20.19 -10.73 -8.45
C GLY A 217 21.60 -10.82 -9.05
N ARG A 218 22.17 -9.68 -9.46
CA ARG A 218 23.51 -9.59 -10.09
C ARG A 218 24.66 -10.25 -9.32
N TYR A 219 24.51 -10.44 -8.01
CA TYR A 219 25.53 -11.04 -7.14
C TYR A 219 25.18 -12.48 -6.71
N GLY A 220 24.26 -13.14 -7.42
CA GLY A 220 23.93 -14.54 -7.16
C GLY A 220 23.08 -14.79 -5.91
N PHE A 221 22.51 -13.74 -5.29
CA PHE A 221 21.55 -13.91 -4.20
C PHE A 221 20.15 -14.19 -4.76
N PRO A 222 19.55 -15.35 -4.44
CA PRO A 222 18.21 -15.69 -4.90
C PRO A 222 17.13 -14.90 -4.15
N ALA A 223 16.11 -14.47 -4.89
CA ALA A 223 14.83 -14.05 -4.35
C ALA A 223 13.71 -14.96 -4.82
N LEU A 224 12.88 -15.36 -3.87
CA LEU A 224 11.71 -16.18 -4.09
C LEU A 224 10.46 -15.30 -3.92
N PRO A 225 9.73 -15.03 -5.01
CA PRO A 225 8.43 -14.38 -4.93
C PRO A 225 7.36 -15.38 -4.50
N LEU A 226 6.69 -15.09 -3.39
CA LEU A 226 5.53 -15.80 -2.86
C LEU A 226 4.28 -14.97 -3.21
N LEU A 227 3.84 -15.06 -4.47
CA LEU A 227 2.72 -14.24 -4.97
C LEU A 227 1.37 -14.91 -4.70
N THR A 228 1.32 -16.23 -4.85
CA THR A 228 0.13 -17.06 -4.60
C THR A 228 0.49 -18.26 -3.71
N GLY A 229 -0.52 -19.04 -3.31
CA GLY A 229 -0.38 -20.18 -2.41
C GLY A 229 -0.80 -19.84 -0.98
N SER A 230 -0.38 -20.66 -0.02
CA SER A 230 -0.70 -20.49 1.40
C SER A 230 0.53 -20.58 2.29
N GLU A 231 0.54 -19.81 3.38
CA GLU A 231 1.55 -19.93 4.44
C GLU A 231 0.91 -20.23 5.80
N GLU A 232 1.49 -21.20 6.48
CA GLU A 232 1.13 -21.59 7.84
C GLU A 232 2.29 -21.36 8.79
N VAL A 233 2.02 -20.73 9.93
CA VAL A 233 3.04 -20.48 10.96
C VAL A 233 3.23 -21.78 11.74
N ILE A 234 4.44 -22.34 11.70
CA ILE A 234 4.80 -23.51 12.52
C ILE A 234 5.34 -23.03 13.87
N ARG A 235 6.22 -22.02 13.85
CA ARG A 235 6.86 -21.39 15.01
C ARG A 235 7.01 -19.89 14.76
N TYR A 236 7.31 -19.11 15.79
CA TYR A 236 7.41 -17.64 15.71
C TYR A 236 8.22 -17.12 14.51
N ASN A 237 9.33 -17.79 14.15
CA ASN A 237 10.18 -17.45 13.00
C ASN A 237 10.17 -18.47 11.86
N THR A 238 9.29 -19.48 11.90
CA THR A 238 9.29 -20.56 10.92
C THR A 238 7.91 -20.73 10.29
N VAL A 239 7.86 -20.62 8.97
CA VAL A 239 6.63 -20.74 8.17
C VAL A 239 6.73 -21.91 7.22
N ARG A 240 5.60 -22.59 7.02
CA ARG A 240 5.40 -23.57 5.97
C ARG A 240 4.67 -22.90 4.82
N TYR A 241 5.32 -22.82 3.67
CA TYR A 241 4.71 -22.36 2.43
C TYR A 241 4.27 -23.54 1.59
N VAL A 242 3.04 -23.49 1.08
CA VAL A 242 2.47 -24.49 0.18
C VAL A 242 1.99 -23.79 -1.09
N HIS A 243 2.39 -24.31 -2.24
CA HIS A 243 1.99 -23.80 -3.54
C HIS A 243 1.67 -24.94 -4.50
N GLU A 244 0.62 -24.76 -5.30
CA GLU A 244 0.18 -25.73 -6.29
C GLU A 244 0.27 -25.13 -7.69
N GLY A 245 1.15 -25.67 -8.52
CA GLY A 245 1.46 -25.12 -9.83
C GLY A 245 1.66 -26.22 -10.87
N ARG A 246 1.65 -25.82 -12.15
CA ARG A 246 1.97 -26.75 -13.27
C ARG A 246 3.48 -26.95 -13.45
N THR A 247 4.31 -26.11 -12.83
CA THR A 247 5.76 -26.11 -12.99
C THR A 247 6.47 -26.65 -11.76
N LEU A 248 7.50 -27.46 -11.98
CA LEU A 248 8.39 -27.94 -10.93
C LEU A 248 9.45 -26.88 -10.60
N HIS A 249 9.60 -26.54 -9.31
CA HIS A 249 10.58 -25.54 -8.85
C HIS A 249 11.92 -26.19 -8.44
N VAL A 250 12.50 -27.01 -9.33
CA VAL A 250 13.77 -27.74 -9.12
C VAL A 250 14.91 -26.86 -8.57
N PRO A 251 15.11 -25.60 -9.02
CA PRO A 251 16.24 -24.79 -8.55
C PRO A 251 16.25 -24.55 -7.03
N LEU A 252 15.08 -24.59 -6.38
CA LEU A 252 14.96 -24.39 -4.92
C LEU A 252 15.62 -25.51 -4.10
N ILE A 253 15.80 -26.70 -4.69
CA ILE A 253 16.52 -27.81 -4.04
C ILE A 253 17.95 -27.38 -3.69
N SER A 254 18.61 -26.66 -4.61
CA SER A 254 19.98 -26.17 -4.39
C SER A 254 20.09 -25.03 -3.37
N GLN A 255 18.95 -24.48 -2.93
CA GLN A 255 18.87 -23.39 -1.96
C GLN A 255 18.58 -23.87 -0.54
N VAL A 256 18.36 -25.17 -0.32
CA VAL A 256 18.20 -25.74 1.02
C VAL A 256 19.46 -25.46 1.85
N GLY A 257 19.26 -24.92 3.06
CA GLY A 257 20.32 -24.45 3.96
C GLY A 257 20.89 -23.06 3.65
N ARG A 258 20.49 -22.43 2.52
CA ARG A 258 20.98 -21.10 2.11
C ARG A 258 20.02 -20.00 2.50
N LYS A 259 20.55 -18.78 2.67
CA LYS A 259 19.77 -17.56 2.84
C LYS A 259 19.24 -17.09 1.49
N ILE A 260 17.93 -16.87 1.41
CA ILE A 260 17.20 -16.38 0.26
C ILE A 260 16.38 -15.15 0.66
N ARG A 261 16.08 -14.28 -0.30
CA ARG A 261 15.17 -13.15 -0.11
C ARG A 261 13.73 -13.59 -0.34
N ILE A 262 12.80 -13.14 0.50
CA ILE A 262 11.37 -13.40 0.31
C ILE A 262 10.65 -12.11 -0.06
N ILE A 263 9.88 -12.19 -1.15
CA ILE A 263 8.95 -11.14 -1.59
C ILE A 263 7.56 -11.72 -1.48
N ARG A 264 6.65 -11.10 -0.72
CA ARG A 264 5.26 -11.55 -0.56
C ARG A 264 4.32 -10.69 -1.39
N GLY A 265 3.37 -11.33 -2.07
CA GLY A 265 2.28 -10.65 -2.78
C GLY A 265 1.01 -10.57 -1.95
N HIS A 266 0.17 -9.57 -2.21
CA HIS A 266 -1.12 -9.39 -1.54
C HIS A 266 -2.14 -10.52 -1.77
N LYS A 267 -1.97 -11.30 -2.85
CA LYS A 267 -2.81 -12.47 -3.17
C LYS A 267 -2.42 -13.73 -2.40
N LEU A 268 -1.30 -13.71 -1.67
CA LEU A 268 -0.83 -14.83 -0.87
C LEU A 268 -1.77 -15.06 0.32
N LYS A 269 -2.23 -16.30 0.53
CA LYS A 269 -3.03 -16.68 1.71
C LYS A 269 -2.10 -16.85 2.92
N SER A 270 -1.71 -15.72 3.53
CA SER A 270 -0.76 -15.66 4.66
C SER A 270 -1.13 -14.54 5.63
N VAL A 271 -0.81 -14.72 6.92
CA VAL A 271 -0.86 -13.62 7.91
C VAL A 271 0.21 -12.57 7.66
N PHE A 272 1.28 -12.93 6.96
CA PHE A 272 2.36 -12.01 6.62
C PHE A 272 2.16 -11.37 5.25
N ALA A 273 1.10 -11.71 4.51
CA ALA A 273 0.85 -11.10 3.21
C ALA A 273 0.58 -9.59 3.37
N PRO A 274 1.17 -8.72 2.53
CA PRO A 274 0.86 -7.30 2.56
C PRO A 274 -0.61 -7.06 2.16
N LYS A 275 -1.22 -5.98 2.65
CA LYS A 275 -2.60 -5.61 2.31
C LYS A 275 -2.78 -5.32 0.81
N ALA A 276 -1.73 -4.84 0.16
CA ALA A 276 -1.72 -4.45 -1.25
C ALA A 276 -0.33 -4.64 -1.87
N GLY A 277 -0.29 -4.85 -3.19
CA GLY A 277 0.95 -4.92 -3.96
C GLY A 277 1.85 -6.11 -3.62
N ILE A 278 3.16 -5.87 -3.67
CA ILE A 278 4.23 -6.81 -3.31
C ILE A 278 5.15 -6.14 -2.28
N ARG A 279 5.65 -6.90 -1.31
CA ARG A 279 6.51 -6.40 -0.24
C ARG A 279 7.71 -7.32 -0.02
N TYR A 280 8.88 -6.72 0.20
CA TYR A 280 10.07 -7.45 0.63
C TYR A 280 10.06 -7.64 2.15
N ASP A 281 10.15 -8.89 2.59
CA ASP A 281 10.00 -9.26 4.02
C ASP A 281 11.32 -9.66 4.69
N GLY A 282 12.42 -9.60 3.95
CA GLY A 282 13.76 -9.91 4.44
C GLY A 282 14.32 -11.24 3.94
N LEU A 283 15.36 -11.69 4.64
CA LEU A 283 16.13 -12.89 4.41
C LEU A 283 15.57 -14.07 5.21
N TYR A 284 15.46 -15.21 4.55
CA TYR A 284 14.98 -16.48 5.11
C TYR A 284 15.94 -17.60 4.74
N ILE A 285 16.04 -18.62 5.59
CA ILE A 285 16.76 -19.85 5.33
C ILE A 285 15.74 -20.90 4.89
N VAL A 286 15.98 -21.55 3.75
CA VAL A 286 15.18 -22.69 3.32
C VAL A 286 15.60 -23.90 4.15
N ARG A 287 14.80 -24.31 5.13
CA ARG A 287 15.09 -25.45 6.00
C ARG A 287 14.72 -26.78 5.37
N GLN A 288 13.63 -26.80 4.61
CA GLN A 288 13.15 -28.01 3.97
C GLN A 288 12.52 -27.67 2.62
N TYR A 289 12.75 -28.55 1.65
CA TYR A 289 12.09 -28.56 0.35
C TYR A 289 11.37 -29.88 0.17
N GLY A 290 10.11 -29.84 -0.25
CA GLY A 290 9.33 -30.99 -0.68
C GLY A 290 8.56 -30.63 -1.94
N CYS A 291 8.49 -31.56 -2.89
CA CYS A 291 7.60 -31.42 -4.03
C CYS A 291 6.97 -32.76 -4.35
N LYS A 292 5.66 -32.77 -4.55
CA LYS A 292 4.88 -33.96 -4.90
C LYS A 292 4.00 -33.65 -6.10
N LEU A 293 3.94 -34.57 -7.05
CA LEU A 293 2.95 -34.51 -8.13
C LEU A 293 1.62 -35.04 -7.58
N ASP A 294 0.58 -34.22 -7.62
CA ASP A 294 -0.78 -34.69 -7.42
C ASP A 294 -1.31 -35.23 -8.74
N SER A 295 -1.38 -36.56 -8.85
CA SER A 295 -1.84 -37.26 -10.05
C SER A 295 -3.31 -37.01 -10.38
N SER A 296 -4.12 -36.57 -9.42
CA SER A 296 -5.56 -36.33 -9.63
C SER A 296 -5.85 -35.00 -10.31
N ILE A 297 -5.05 -33.97 -10.02
CA ILE A 297 -5.23 -32.60 -10.53
C ILE A 297 -4.14 -32.26 -11.59
N ASN A 298 -3.16 -33.15 -11.78
CA ASN A 298 -1.99 -32.96 -12.64
C ASN A 298 -1.24 -31.65 -12.32
N LYS A 299 -1.05 -31.39 -11.03
CA LYS A 299 -0.34 -30.22 -10.49
C LYS A 299 0.74 -30.66 -9.51
N TYR A 300 1.85 -29.93 -9.49
CA TYR A 300 2.89 -30.08 -8.50
C TYR A 300 2.55 -29.28 -7.26
N ARG A 301 2.51 -29.96 -6.12
CA ARG A 301 2.44 -29.36 -4.79
C ARG A 301 3.84 -29.18 -4.24
N LEU A 302 4.27 -27.93 -4.16
CA LEU A 302 5.51 -27.48 -3.52
C LEU A 302 5.25 -27.20 -2.04
N GLU A 303 6.11 -27.72 -1.17
CA GLU A 303 6.11 -27.45 0.26
C GLU A 303 7.51 -26.97 0.68
N LEU A 304 7.59 -25.77 1.24
CA LEU A 304 8.83 -25.22 1.78
C LEU A 304 8.69 -24.96 3.27
N THR A 305 9.72 -25.28 4.04
CA THR A 305 9.86 -24.74 5.40
C THR A 305 10.88 -23.62 5.36
N LEU A 306 10.44 -22.40 5.68
CA LEU A 306 11.24 -21.18 5.65
C LEU A 306 11.43 -20.67 7.06
N GLU A 307 12.66 -20.35 7.44
CA GLU A 307 12.99 -19.76 8.73
C GLU A 307 13.56 -18.36 8.53
N ARG A 308 12.97 -17.36 9.18
CA ARG A 308 13.45 -15.98 9.09
C ARG A 308 14.83 -15.84 9.74
N ALA A 309 15.79 -15.24 9.03
CA ALA A 309 17.11 -14.99 9.58
C ALA A 309 17.06 -13.93 10.70
N ALA A 310 17.93 -14.07 11.70
CA ALA A 310 18.09 -13.12 12.79
C ALA A 310 18.64 -11.76 12.31
N ASP A 311 18.59 -10.76 13.19
CA ASP A 311 19.21 -9.43 13.00
C ASP A 311 18.66 -8.64 11.81
N GLN A 312 17.35 -8.72 11.60
CA GLN A 312 16.63 -7.96 10.59
C GLN A 312 15.52 -7.14 11.24
N ARG A 313 15.04 -6.13 10.50
CA ARG A 313 13.90 -5.27 10.90
C ARG A 313 12.78 -6.12 11.53
N PRO A 314 12.24 -5.75 12.70
CA PRO A 314 11.19 -6.53 13.34
C PRO A 314 9.95 -6.59 12.45
N PHE A 315 9.18 -7.67 12.58
CA PHE A 315 7.98 -7.85 11.78
C PHE A 315 6.96 -6.73 12.00
N ASP A 316 6.83 -6.20 13.21
CA ASP A 316 5.87 -5.14 13.53
C ASP A 316 6.08 -3.89 12.67
N GLU A 317 7.33 -3.54 12.35
CA GLU A 317 7.64 -2.45 11.42
C GLU A 317 7.37 -2.82 9.96
N ILE A 318 7.59 -4.08 9.58
CA ILE A 318 7.33 -4.57 8.22
C ILE A 318 5.82 -4.59 7.94
N HIS A 319 5.00 -4.95 8.93
CA HIS A 319 3.54 -4.97 8.82
C HIS A 319 2.91 -3.58 8.65
N LYS A 320 3.63 -2.50 9.02
CA LYS A 320 3.22 -1.12 8.72
C LYS A 320 3.29 -0.79 7.23
N VAL A 321 3.93 -1.63 6.42
CA VAL A 321 3.97 -1.51 4.96
C VAL A 321 2.93 -2.49 4.37
N PRO A 322 2.03 -2.05 3.48
CA PRO A 322 1.95 -0.72 2.87
C PRO A 322 1.43 0.37 3.82
N LYS A 323 2.01 1.58 3.69
CA LYS A 323 1.49 2.80 4.34
C LYS A 323 0.14 3.22 3.73
N PRO A 324 -0.71 4.00 4.43
CA PRO A 324 -1.97 4.50 3.87
C PRO A 324 -1.84 5.21 2.51
N SER A 325 -0.84 6.08 2.35
CA SER A 325 -0.51 6.73 1.06
C SER A 325 -0.25 5.72 -0.07
N GLN A 326 0.38 4.59 0.25
CA GLN A 326 0.66 3.52 -0.71
C GLN A 326 -0.58 2.67 -1.02
N LEU A 327 -1.53 2.59 -0.09
CA LEU A 327 -2.85 2.00 -0.33
C LEU A 327 -3.68 2.89 -1.26
N ASP A 328 -3.58 4.21 -1.14
CA ASP A 328 -4.21 5.13 -2.10
C ASP A 328 -3.64 4.90 -3.51
N ASP A 329 -2.31 4.85 -3.64
CA ASP A 329 -1.65 4.58 -4.92
C ASP A 329 -2.07 3.22 -5.50
N TRP A 330 -2.25 2.22 -4.64
CA TRP A 330 -2.76 0.91 -5.05
C TRP A 330 -4.18 0.99 -5.60
N ALA A 331 -5.08 1.72 -4.95
CA ALA A 331 -6.44 1.92 -5.43
C ALA A 331 -6.46 2.65 -6.79
N LEU A 332 -5.57 3.64 -6.97
CA LEU A 332 -5.39 4.31 -8.26
C LEU A 332 -4.89 3.33 -9.32
N TYR A 333 -3.93 2.47 -8.98
CA TYR A 333 -3.45 1.40 -9.87
C TYR A 333 -4.57 0.45 -10.28
N GLU A 334 -5.41 -0.02 -9.35
CA GLU A 334 -6.53 -0.91 -9.65
C GLU A 334 -7.55 -0.25 -10.58
N ASN A 335 -7.84 1.04 -10.35
CA ASN A 335 -8.71 1.82 -11.23
C ASN A 335 -8.11 1.96 -12.64
N LEU A 336 -6.81 2.24 -12.76
CA LEU A 336 -6.11 2.33 -14.04
C LEU A 336 -6.11 0.99 -14.78
N GLU A 337 -5.88 -0.12 -14.08
CA GLU A 337 -5.96 -1.46 -14.65
C GLU A 337 -7.37 -1.74 -15.18
N GLY A 338 -8.41 -1.48 -14.37
CA GLY A 338 -9.80 -1.65 -14.76
C GLY A 338 -10.19 -0.79 -15.97
N ASP A 339 -9.76 0.47 -16.02
CA ASP A 339 -10.01 1.37 -17.15
C ASP A 339 -9.31 0.87 -18.43
N LYS A 340 -8.10 0.31 -18.34
CA LYS A 340 -7.42 -0.29 -19.49
C LYS A 340 -8.12 -1.55 -19.97
N VAL A 341 -8.56 -2.42 -19.06
CA VAL A 341 -9.36 -3.61 -19.40
C VAL A 341 -10.64 -3.19 -20.13
N ARG A 342 -11.38 -2.23 -19.58
CA ARG A 342 -12.62 -1.74 -20.18
C ARG A 342 -12.41 -1.18 -21.58
N ARG A 343 -11.35 -0.40 -21.79
CA ARG A 343 -11.05 0.21 -23.10
C ARG A 343 -10.56 -0.79 -24.13
N LEU A 344 -9.69 -1.73 -23.74
CA LEU A 344 -9.02 -2.63 -24.68
C LEU A 344 -9.80 -3.93 -24.92
N GLN A 345 -10.54 -4.40 -23.92
CA GLN A 345 -11.24 -5.69 -23.94
C GLN A 345 -12.77 -5.52 -23.87
N GLY A 346 -13.29 -4.31 -23.64
CA GLY A 346 -14.72 -4.02 -23.58
C GLY A 346 -15.36 -4.20 -22.21
N GLU A 347 -16.63 -3.80 -22.10
CA GLU A 347 -17.38 -3.79 -20.82
C GLU A 347 -17.58 -5.20 -20.23
N SER A 348 -17.83 -6.22 -21.07
CA SER A 348 -18.04 -7.60 -20.59
C SER A 348 -16.81 -8.13 -19.85
N ASN A 349 -15.63 -7.96 -20.43
CA ASN A 349 -14.36 -8.39 -19.83
C ASN A 349 -14.01 -7.56 -18.58
N TYR A 350 -14.41 -6.28 -18.54
CA TYR A 350 -14.26 -5.46 -17.35
C TYR A 350 -15.13 -5.95 -16.19
N LEU A 351 -16.38 -6.33 -16.46
CA LEU A 351 -17.28 -6.90 -15.45
C LEU A 351 -16.76 -8.24 -14.93
N GLU A 352 -16.30 -9.12 -15.80
CA GLU A 352 -15.68 -10.39 -15.40
C GLU A 352 -14.41 -10.16 -14.56
N TRP A 353 -13.52 -9.27 -15.01
CA TRP A 353 -12.32 -8.88 -14.26
C TRP A 353 -12.67 -8.35 -12.87
N LYS A 354 -13.71 -7.52 -12.76
CA LYS A 354 -14.17 -6.95 -11.49
C LYS A 354 -14.76 -8.03 -10.57
N SER A 355 -15.60 -8.93 -11.11
CA SER A 355 -16.17 -10.05 -10.35
C SER A 355 -15.07 -10.97 -9.81
N LYS A 356 -14.07 -11.29 -10.63
CA LYS A 356 -12.94 -12.14 -10.22
C LYS A 356 -12.10 -11.50 -9.11
N ARG A 357 -11.83 -10.20 -9.20
CA ARG A 357 -11.12 -9.46 -8.14
C ARG A 357 -11.89 -9.47 -6.82
N GLU A 358 -13.21 -9.34 -6.90
CA GLU A 358 -14.09 -9.38 -5.74
C GLU A 358 -14.15 -10.78 -5.12
N GLU A 359 -14.24 -11.83 -5.94
CA GLU A 359 -14.15 -13.23 -5.49
C GLU A 359 -12.80 -13.49 -4.79
N GLU A 360 -11.67 -13.08 -5.39
CA GLU A 360 -10.34 -13.19 -4.78
C GLU A 360 -10.28 -12.45 -3.42
N ARG A 361 -10.92 -11.28 -3.30
CA ARG A 361 -10.98 -10.49 -2.07
C ARG A 361 -11.75 -11.23 -0.97
N VAL A 362 -12.94 -11.73 -1.30
CA VAL A 362 -13.82 -12.49 -0.39
C VAL A 362 -13.14 -13.78 0.05
N ASP A 363 -12.62 -14.57 -0.88
CA ASP A 363 -11.89 -15.81 -0.60
C ASP A 363 -10.75 -15.62 0.41
N ARG A 364 -10.05 -14.49 0.29
CA ARG A 364 -8.95 -14.14 1.18
C ARG A 364 -9.46 -13.73 2.56
N GLU A 365 -10.51 -12.92 2.63
CA GLU A 365 -11.14 -12.54 3.91
C GLU A 365 -11.70 -13.76 4.63
N ASP A 366 -12.41 -14.63 3.93
CA ASP A 366 -12.92 -15.90 4.46
C ASP A 366 -11.78 -16.79 4.95
N TRP A 367 -10.65 -16.83 4.24
CA TRP A 367 -9.46 -17.54 4.70
C TRP A 367 -8.91 -16.95 6.02
N HIS A 368 -8.84 -15.62 6.14
CA HIS A 368 -8.41 -14.96 7.38
C HIS A 368 -9.39 -15.24 8.53
N GLN A 369 -10.70 -15.15 8.29
CA GLN A 369 -11.74 -15.41 9.28
C GLN A 369 -11.70 -16.87 9.74
N MET A 370 -11.64 -17.82 8.81
CA MET A 370 -11.53 -19.24 9.10
C MET A 370 -10.29 -19.56 9.94
N ARG A 371 -9.18 -18.85 9.66
CA ARG A 371 -7.95 -19.01 10.43
C ARG A 371 -8.09 -18.44 11.85
N LEU A 372 -8.65 -17.25 12.02
CA LEU A 372 -8.92 -16.67 13.34
C LEU A 372 -9.86 -17.56 14.16
N PHE A 373 -10.89 -18.09 13.51
CA PHE A 373 -11.80 -19.08 14.07
C PHE A 373 -11.04 -20.34 14.50
N ARG A 374 -10.18 -20.93 13.66
CA ARG A 374 -9.36 -22.09 14.06
C ARG A 374 -8.41 -21.77 15.23
N ALA A 375 -7.84 -20.57 15.27
CA ALA A 375 -6.96 -20.13 16.34
C ALA A 375 -7.69 -20.03 17.69
N SER A 376 -8.96 -19.63 17.71
CA SER A 376 -9.74 -19.53 18.95
C SER A 376 -10.03 -20.88 19.60
N PHE A 377 -10.15 -21.97 18.82
CA PHE A 377 -10.31 -23.33 19.37
C PHE A 377 -9.01 -23.97 19.85
N SER A 378 -7.85 -23.54 19.32
CA SER A 378 -6.56 -24.14 19.67
C SER A 378 -5.95 -23.58 20.97
N GLY A 379 -6.47 -22.45 21.48
CA GLY A 379 -6.10 -21.91 22.80
C GLY A 379 -6.81 -22.56 24.00
N GLY A 380 -7.77 -23.47 23.78
CA GLY A 380 -8.64 -24.03 24.83
C GLY A 380 -8.28 -25.43 25.35
N SER A 381 -7.25 -26.09 24.82
CA SER A 381 -6.90 -27.47 25.21
C SER A 381 -5.58 -27.52 25.95
N GLY A 382 -5.60 -27.12 27.22
CA GLY A 382 -4.41 -27.07 28.06
C GLY A 382 -4.70 -26.80 29.53
N ASN A 383 -5.61 -27.57 30.13
CA ASN A 383 -5.59 -27.95 31.56
C ASN A 383 -6.85 -28.76 31.90
N GLY A 384 -6.69 -30.03 32.27
CA GLY A 384 -7.82 -30.88 32.64
C GLY A 384 -7.49 -32.34 32.91
N SER A 385 -6.50 -32.57 33.77
CA SER A 385 -6.43 -33.69 34.74
C SER A 385 -6.91 -35.10 34.35
N GLU A 386 -5.95 -36.01 34.36
CA GLU A 386 -6.12 -37.39 34.84
C GLU A 386 -7.14 -37.48 35.99
N ARG A 387 -8.22 -38.22 35.78
CA ARG A 387 -8.83 -39.04 36.84
C ARG A 387 -9.23 -40.39 36.27
N ARG A 388 -8.37 -41.38 36.51
CA ARG A 388 -8.79 -42.77 36.72
C ARG A 388 -9.89 -42.79 37.78
N LEU A 389 -11.04 -43.36 37.47
CA LEU A 389 -11.87 -44.06 38.45
C LEU A 389 -12.51 -45.29 37.78
N SER A 390 -11.91 -46.43 38.08
CA SER A 390 -12.44 -47.78 37.96
C SER A 390 -13.58 -48.02 38.96
N LYS A 391 -14.65 -48.68 38.50
CA LYS A 391 -15.64 -49.58 39.19
C LYS A 391 -16.88 -49.59 38.27
N GLY A 392 -17.26 -50.66 37.58
CA GLY A 392 -17.48 -52.04 38.01
C GLY A 392 -18.97 -52.21 38.31
N ILE A 393 -19.70 -53.02 37.52
CA ILE A 393 -20.86 -53.83 37.92
C ILE A 393 -21.19 -54.82 36.80
N THR A 394 -21.31 -56.08 37.21
CA THR A 394 -21.59 -57.30 36.45
C THR A 394 -23.09 -57.65 36.49
N LEU A 395 -23.53 -58.33 35.43
CA LEU A 395 -24.59 -59.38 35.35
C LEU A 395 -26.09 -59.03 35.54
N ARG A 396 -26.82 -59.24 34.41
CA ARG A 396 -28.06 -60.02 34.15
C ARG A 396 -28.96 -60.45 35.34
N PRO A 397 -30.29 -60.56 35.12
CA PRO A 397 -30.88 -61.63 34.28
C PRO A 397 -31.15 -61.24 32.82
#